data_AF-A0A7V2VT27-F1
#
_entry.id   AF-A0A7V2VT27-F1
#
_cell.length_a   1.000
_cell.length_b   1.000
_cell.length_c   1.000
_cell.angle_alpha   90.00
_cell.angle_beta   90.00
_cell.angle_gamma   90.00
#
_symmetry.space_group_name_H-M   'P 1'
#
loop_
_entity.id
_entity.type
_entity.pdbx_description
1 polymer ?
#
loop_
_entity_poly.entity_id
_entity_poly.type
_entity_poly.pdbx_seq_one_letter_code
_entity_poly.pdbx_strand_id
1 'polypeptide(L)'
;MEKIKRMGASAVKILVYYRPDLSEPASQQLNTVNMVASDCIKYDLPFLVEPKSYPIGSEINNPAEFAVLKEQLVIKSAQDITALFIDVPKAEFPANLRYKWDKAELINLCHQLDMSSQVPWVILSAGVDFGLFYQEVEIACQAGVSGFLGGRAIWQEAMYIDDERERVQYLSTVGADRLKRLTEIASRYAVPWYQKLGLAAHELAYTSGKWYKEY
;
A
#
# COMPACT_ATOMS: atom_id res chain seq x y z
N MET A 1 -11.27 -1.52 -18.81
CA MET A 1 -10.25 -0.45 -18.72
C MET A 1 -10.56 0.84 -19.45
N GLU A 2 -11.11 0.82 -20.67
CA GLU A 2 -11.35 2.04 -21.47
C GLU A 2 -12.03 3.20 -20.70
N LYS A 3 -13.09 2.92 -19.94
CA LYS A 3 -13.79 3.94 -19.12
C LYS A 3 -12.86 4.60 -18.10
N ILE A 4 -11.99 3.82 -17.43
CA ILE A 4 -11.04 4.34 -16.43
C ILE A 4 -10.05 5.29 -17.10
N LYS A 5 -9.50 4.91 -18.26
CA LYS A 5 -8.59 5.80 -19.04
C LYS A 5 -9.30 7.09 -19.47
N ARG A 6 -10.52 6.97 -20.01
CA ARG A 6 -11.32 8.14 -20.45
C ARG A 6 -11.72 9.07 -19.31
N MET A 7 -11.83 8.57 -18.08
CA MET A 7 -12.06 9.39 -16.88
C MET A 7 -10.82 10.16 -16.41
N GLY A 8 -9.67 9.96 -17.07
CA GLY A 8 -8.41 10.65 -16.73
C GLY A 8 -7.64 10.03 -15.57
N ALA A 9 -7.93 8.77 -15.21
CA ALA A 9 -7.18 8.08 -14.17
C ALA A 9 -5.75 7.81 -14.62
N SER A 10 -4.77 8.13 -13.77
CA SER A 10 -3.35 7.88 -14.01
C SER A 10 -2.91 6.47 -13.63
N ALA A 11 -3.77 5.70 -12.97
CA ALA A 11 -3.51 4.32 -12.58
C ALA A 11 -4.81 3.56 -12.31
N VAL A 12 -4.74 2.24 -12.35
CA VAL A 12 -5.80 1.31 -12.00
C VAL A 12 -5.45 0.69 -10.66
N LYS A 13 -6.45 0.51 -9.80
CA LYS A 13 -6.25 -0.16 -8.51
C LYS A 13 -7.34 -1.21 -8.27
N ILE A 14 -6.95 -2.38 -7.77
CA ILE A 14 -7.90 -3.37 -7.23
C ILE A 14 -7.56 -3.76 -5.79
N LEU A 15 -8.59 -4.06 -5.00
CA LEU A 15 -8.46 -4.72 -3.70
C LEU A 15 -8.66 -6.22 -3.90
N VAL A 16 -7.80 -7.06 -3.33
CA VAL A 16 -8.01 -8.51 -3.29
C VAL A 16 -7.89 -9.00 -1.85
N TYR A 17 -8.94 -9.64 -1.35
CA TYR A 17 -8.82 -10.42 -0.12
C TYR A 17 -8.01 -11.67 -0.44
N TYR A 18 -6.85 -11.82 0.17
CA TYR A 18 -5.87 -12.80 -0.26
C TYR A 18 -5.32 -13.57 0.94
N ARG A 19 -5.31 -14.91 0.81
CA ARG A 19 -4.80 -15.86 1.77
C ARG A 19 -3.91 -16.86 1.02
N PRO A 20 -2.58 -16.66 0.98
CA PRO A 20 -1.68 -17.51 0.20
C PRO A 20 -1.67 -18.98 0.66
N ASP A 21 -2.10 -19.23 1.90
CA ASP A 21 -2.28 -20.53 2.51
C ASP A 21 -3.59 -21.24 2.11
N LEU A 22 -4.51 -20.56 1.41
CA LEU A 22 -5.74 -21.13 0.86
C LEU A 22 -5.60 -21.28 -0.67
N SER A 23 -5.07 -22.41 -1.12
CA SER A 23 -4.63 -22.63 -2.51
C SER A 23 -5.69 -22.32 -3.58
N GLU A 24 -6.93 -22.80 -3.40
CA GLU A 24 -7.99 -22.61 -4.40
C GLU A 24 -8.47 -21.15 -4.47
N PRO A 25 -8.87 -20.48 -3.37
CA PRO A 25 -9.16 -19.05 -3.40
C PRO A 25 -7.98 -18.25 -3.95
N ALA A 26 -6.77 -18.46 -3.42
CA ALA A 26 -5.57 -17.72 -3.83
C ALA A 26 -5.37 -17.77 -5.35
N SER A 27 -5.49 -18.96 -5.95
CA SER A 27 -5.42 -19.14 -7.40
C SER A 27 -6.46 -18.32 -8.16
N GLN A 28 -7.73 -18.30 -7.70
CA GLN A 28 -8.78 -17.50 -8.31
C GLN A 28 -8.52 -15.99 -8.20
N GLN A 29 -8.00 -15.53 -7.05
CA GLN A 29 -7.61 -14.14 -6.89
C GLN A 29 -6.43 -13.76 -7.80
N LEU A 30 -5.38 -14.58 -7.89
CA LEU A 30 -4.25 -14.35 -8.79
C LEU A 30 -4.69 -14.33 -10.26
N ASN A 31 -5.61 -15.22 -10.67
CA ASN A 31 -6.18 -15.19 -12.01
C ASN A 31 -6.90 -13.87 -12.29
N THR A 32 -7.65 -13.34 -11.31
CA THR A 32 -8.31 -12.03 -11.42
C THR A 32 -7.29 -10.90 -11.57
N VAL A 33 -6.23 -10.90 -10.74
CA VAL A 33 -5.13 -9.93 -10.84
C VAL A 33 -4.49 -10.00 -12.22
N ASN A 34 -4.19 -11.20 -12.74
CA ASN A 34 -3.54 -11.39 -14.03
C ASN A 34 -4.39 -10.92 -15.22
N MET A 35 -5.71 -11.14 -15.15
CA MET A 35 -6.63 -10.60 -16.15
C MET A 35 -6.60 -9.07 -16.18
N VAL A 36 -6.64 -8.43 -15.01
CA VAL A 36 -6.58 -6.96 -14.92
C VAL A 36 -5.21 -6.42 -15.34
N ALA A 37 -4.12 -7.10 -14.99
CA ALA A 37 -2.78 -6.77 -15.43
C ALA A 37 -2.65 -6.75 -16.96
N SER A 38 -3.17 -7.80 -17.62
CA SER A 38 -3.19 -7.89 -19.09
C SER A 38 -3.94 -6.71 -19.74
N ASP A 39 -5.05 -6.32 -19.13
CA ASP A 39 -5.83 -5.15 -19.51
C ASP A 39 -5.03 -3.85 -19.28
N CYS A 40 -4.38 -3.68 -18.13
CA CYS A 40 -3.57 -2.49 -17.83
C CYS A 40 -2.41 -2.30 -18.82
N ILE A 41 -1.70 -3.38 -19.18
CA ILE A 41 -0.66 -3.38 -20.22
C ILE A 41 -1.24 -2.90 -21.56
N LYS A 42 -2.38 -3.46 -21.98
CA LYS A 42 -3.03 -3.09 -23.25
C LYS A 42 -3.41 -1.60 -23.31
N TYR A 43 -3.81 -1.03 -22.18
CA TYR A 43 -4.25 0.36 -22.10
C TYR A 43 -3.15 1.32 -21.65
N ASP A 44 -1.93 0.83 -21.42
CA ASP A 44 -0.79 1.61 -20.94
C ASP A 44 -1.14 2.41 -19.67
N LEU A 45 -1.60 1.69 -18.65
CA LEU A 45 -1.94 2.26 -17.33
C LEU A 45 -1.22 1.50 -16.22
N PRO A 46 -0.55 2.20 -15.29
CA PRO A 46 0.01 1.58 -14.09
C PRO A 46 -1.05 0.84 -13.28
N PHE A 47 -0.69 -0.33 -12.77
CA PHE A 47 -1.57 -1.22 -12.05
C PHE A 47 -1.12 -1.44 -10.61
N LEU A 48 -1.98 -1.00 -9.67
CA LEU A 48 -1.80 -1.20 -8.25
C LEU A 48 -2.69 -2.34 -7.74
N VAL A 49 -2.11 -3.21 -6.93
CA VAL A 49 -2.85 -4.30 -6.27
C VAL A 49 -2.74 -4.13 -4.76
N GLU A 50 -3.88 -4.10 -4.08
CA GLU A 50 -3.95 -4.06 -2.62
C GLU A 50 -4.37 -5.43 -2.10
N PRO A 51 -3.45 -6.34 -1.76
CA PRO A 51 -3.78 -7.54 -1.00
C PRO A 51 -4.19 -7.19 0.43
N LYS A 52 -5.23 -7.85 0.91
CA LYS A 52 -5.68 -7.80 2.30
C LYS A 52 -5.84 -9.21 2.85
N SER A 53 -5.00 -9.53 3.82
CA SER A 53 -5.19 -10.71 4.67
C SER A 53 -6.46 -10.57 5.51
N TYR A 54 -7.07 -11.70 5.85
CA TYR A 54 -8.28 -11.76 6.66
C TYR A 54 -8.27 -13.02 7.54
N PRO A 55 -8.84 -12.97 8.75
CA PRO A 55 -8.89 -14.13 9.63
C PRO A 55 -9.92 -15.16 9.15
N ILE A 56 -9.66 -16.45 9.42
CA ILE A 56 -10.58 -17.56 9.16
C ILE A 56 -10.73 -18.46 10.40
N GLY A 57 -11.85 -19.18 10.52
CA GLY A 57 -12.03 -20.16 11.60
C GLY A 57 -11.86 -19.56 13.01
N SER A 58 -10.98 -20.16 13.83
CA SER A 58 -10.64 -19.69 15.18
C SER A 58 -10.03 -18.29 15.20
N GLU A 59 -9.27 -17.92 14.17
CA GLU A 59 -8.59 -16.63 14.05
C GLU A 59 -9.57 -15.44 14.14
N ILE A 60 -10.84 -15.63 13.70
CA ILE A 60 -11.88 -14.58 13.69
C ILE A 60 -12.15 -14.05 15.09
N ASN A 61 -12.20 -14.95 16.07
CA ASN A 61 -12.47 -14.62 17.47
C ASN A 61 -11.19 -14.55 18.31
N ASN A 62 -10.02 -14.77 17.69
CA ASN A 62 -8.73 -14.76 18.34
C ASN A 62 -7.73 -13.87 17.57
N PRO A 63 -7.77 -12.53 17.78
CA PRO A 63 -6.91 -11.62 17.04
C PRO A 63 -5.41 -11.82 17.31
N ALA A 64 -5.04 -12.43 18.43
CA ALA A 64 -3.65 -12.78 18.73
C ALA A 64 -3.15 -13.91 17.83
N GLU A 65 -3.98 -14.92 17.57
CA GLU A 65 -3.68 -16.00 16.62
C GLU A 65 -3.51 -15.47 15.20
N PHE A 66 -4.41 -14.60 14.74
CA PHE A 66 -4.25 -13.95 13.43
C PHE A 66 -3.00 -13.07 13.35
N ALA A 67 -2.67 -12.36 14.44
CA ALA A 67 -1.48 -11.51 14.48
C ALA A 67 -0.17 -12.29 14.31
N VAL A 68 -0.08 -13.53 14.81
CA VAL A 68 1.06 -14.42 14.61
C VAL A 68 1.22 -14.82 13.14
N LEU A 69 0.10 -15.06 12.44
CA LEU A 69 0.12 -15.46 11.03
C LEU A 69 0.37 -14.29 10.07
N LYS A 70 0.01 -13.06 10.47
CA LYS A 70 0.02 -11.88 9.60
C LYS A 70 1.36 -11.64 8.91
N GLU A 71 2.47 -11.90 9.60
CA GLU A 71 3.83 -11.75 9.05
C GLU A 71 4.01 -12.58 7.78
N GLN A 72 3.74 -13.87 7.86
CA GLN A 72 3.90 -14.79 6.74
C GLN A 72 2.88 -14.49 5.65
N LEU A 73 1.63 -14.18 6.01
CA LEU A 73 0.58 -13.87 5.04
C LEU A 73 0.95 -12.64 4.21
N VAL A 74 1.39 -11.55 4.83
CA VAL A 74 1.73 -10.30 4.13
C VAL A 74 2.97 -10.47 3.25
N ILE A 75 4.04 -11.08 3.76
CA ILE A 75 5.29 -11.31 3.01
C ILE A 75 5.03 -12.22 1.80
N LYS A 76 4.29 -13.33 2.01
CA LYS A 76 3.96 -14.26 0.92
C LYS A 76 3.01 -13.64 -0.10
N SER A 77 2.08 -12.78 0.34
CA SER A 77 1.22 -12.01 -0.56
C SER A 77 2.03 -11.14 -1.52
N ALA A 78 3.05 -10.44 -1.03
CA ALA A 78 3.93 -9.65 -1.89
C ALA A 78 4.69 -10.53 -2.88
N GLN A 79 5.23 -11.67 -2.43
CA GLN A 79 5.91 -12.61 -3.32
C GLN A 79 5.02 -13.10 -4.47
N ASP A 80 3.80 -13.55 -4.15
CA ASP A 80 2.91 -14.15 -5.15
C ASP A 80 2.35 -13.10 -6.13
N ILE A 81 1.92 -11.95 -5.61
CA ILE A 81 1.28 -10.92 -6.42
C ILE A 81 2.28 -10.19 -7.30
N THR A 82 3.50 -9.96 -6.82
CA THR A 82 4.52 -9.24 -7.60
C THR A 82 5.24 -10.14 -8.60
N ALA A 83 4.97 -11.45 -8.59
CA ALA A 83 5.34 -12.35 -9.67
C ALA A 83 4.43 -12.20 -10.91
N LEU A 84 3.31 -11.48 -10.79
CA LEU A 84 2.46 -11.08 -11.91
C LEU A 84 2.90 -9.70 -12.45
N PHE A 85 2.40 -9.32 -13.61
CA PHE A 85 2.69 -8.03 -14.25
C PHE A 85 1.90 -6.87 -13.60
N ILE A 86 2.22 -6.56 -12.35
CA ILE A 86 1.72 -5.40 -11.62
C ILE A 86 2.83 -4.36 -11.45
N ASP A 87 2.47 -3.11 -11.20
CA ASP A 87 3.46 -2.04 -11.05
C ASP A 87 3.78 -1.71 -9.59
N VAL A 88 2.76 -1.71 -8.72
CA VAL A 88 2.94 -1.35 -7.30
C VAL A 88 1.98 -2.14 -6.40
N PRO A 89 2.46 -3.04 -5.52
CA PRO A 89 1.65 -3.56 -4.44
C PRO A 89 1.44 -2.47 -3.37
N LYS A 90 0.18 -2.28 -2.99
CA LYS A 90 -0.21 -1.53 -1.80
C LYS A 90 -0.34 -2.55 -0.66
N ALA A 91 0.72 -2.71 0.13
CA ALA A 91 0.85 -3.79 1.11
C ALA A 91 0.48 -3.35 2.52
N GLU A 92 -0.02 -4.30 3.32
CA GLU A 92 -0.20 -4.12 4.77
C GLU A 92 1.14 -4.00 5.49
N PHE A 93 1.15 -3.35 6.65
CA PHE A 93 2.25 -3.52 7.58
C PHE A 93 2.33 -5.00 8.02
N PRO A 94 3.50 -5.66 7.98
CA PRO A 94 3.62 -7.11 8.16
C PRO A 94 3.42 -7.57 9.61
N ALA A 95 3.09 -6.67 10.54
CA ALA A 95 2.83 -7.02 11.93
C ALA A 95 1.55 -6.34 12.44
N ASN A 96 1.18 -6.68 13.68
CA ASN A 96 0.20 -5.94 14.46
C ASN A 96 0.90 -5.35 15.69
N LEU A 97 0.99 -4.02 15.74
CA LEU A 97 1.72 -3.29 16.79
C LEU A 97 1.15 -3.49 18.20
N ARG A 98 -0.06 -4.05 18.34
CA ARG A 98 -0.63 -4.43 19.65
C ARG A 98 0.04 -5.66 20.25
N TYR A 99 0.63 -6.53 19.42
CA TYR A 99 1.19 -7.81 19.83
C TYR A 99 2.71 -7.90 19.62
N LYS A 100 3.29 -7.03 18.79
CA LYS A 100 4.72 -6.95 18.52
C LYS A 100 5.17 -5.50 18.44
N TRP A 101 6.13 -5.11 19.27
CA TRP A 101 6.61 -3.71 19.38
C TRP A 101 8.13 -3.57 19.28
N ASP A 102 8.89 -4.66 19.22
CA ASP A 102 10.34 -4.56 19.05
C ASP A 102 10.68 -3.94 17.69
N LYS A 103 11.29 -2.76 17.70
CA LYS A 103 11.52 -1.98 16.49
C LYS A 103 12.47 -2.68 15.51
N ALA A 104 13.49 -3.39 16.00
CA ALA A 104 14.44 -4.07 15.14
C ALA A 104 13.78 -5.25 14.41
N GLU A 105 12.95 -6.02 15.11
CA GLU A 105 12.13 -7.08 14.50
C GLU A 105 11.16 -6.52 13.45
N LEU A 106 10.48 -5.41 13.75
CA LEU A 106 9.52 -4.78 12.84
C LEU A 106 10.18 -4.25 11.55
N ILE A 107 11.37 -3.65 11.67
CA ILE A 107 12.17 -3.24 10.51
C ILE A 107 12.58 -4.46 9.70
N ASN A 108 13.03 -5.54 10.35
CA ASN A 108 13.43 -6.77 9.66
C ASN A 108 12.25 -7.42 8.92
N LEU A 109 11.04 -7.39 9.47
CA LEU A 109 9.83 -7.85 8.77
C LEU A 109 9.51 -7.01 7.53
N CYS A 110 9.62 -5.69 7.64
CA CYS A 110 9.44 -4.81 6.48
C CYS A 110 10.53 -5.04 5.42
N HIS A 111 11.76 -5.36 5.83
CA HIS A 111 12.86 -5.68 4.91
C HIS A 111 12.60 -7.01 4.19
N GLN A 112 12.11 -8.03 4.90
CA GLN A 112 11.68 -9.29 4.26
C GLN A 112 10.54 -9.09 3.26
N LEU A 113 9.59 -8.21 3.59
CA LEU A 113 8.52 -7.80 2.68
C LEU A 113 9.11 -7.11 1.43
N ASP A 114 10.03 -6.17 1.60
CA ASP A 114 10.70 -5.50 0.49
C ASP A 114 11.43 -6.51 -0.41
N MET A 115 12.24 -7.40 0.17
CA MET A 115 12.98 -8.43 -0.56
C MET A 115 12.08 -9.42 -1.30
N SER A 116 10.86 -9.63 -0.80
CA SER A 116 9.87 -10.52 -1.43
C SER A 116 9.14 -9.85 -2.59
N SER A 117 9.12 -8.52 -2.65
CA SER A 117 8.47 -7.75 -3.71
C SER A 117 9.41 -7.56 -4.91
N GLN A 118 8.98 -7.96 -6.11
CA GLN A 118 9.74 -7.75 -7.36
C GLN A 118 9.66 -6.31 -7.90
N VAL A 119 8.71 -5.53 -7.40
CA VAL A 119 8.41 -4.15 -7.82
C VAL A 119 8.37 -3.22 -6.59
N PRO A 120 8.46 -1.89 -6.75
CA PRO A 120 8.37 -0.96 -5.61
C PRO A 120 7.01 -1.07 -4.93
N TRP A 121 6.98 -0.99 -3.60
CA TRP A 121 5.76 -1.15 -2.82
C TRP A 121 5.44 0.09 -1.99
N VAL A 122 4.17 0.25 -1.63
CA VAL A 122 3.70 1.30 -0.72
C VAL A 122 2.91 0.70 0.43
N ILE A 123 3.03 1.30 1.62
CA ILE A 123 2.30 0.84 2.80
C ILE A 123 0.89 1.42 2.87
N LEU A 124 -0.09 0.58 3.26
CA LEU A 124 -1.47 1.00 3.55
C LEU A 124 -1.71 1.16 5.05
N SER A 125 -2.69 2.00 5.40
CA SER A 125 -2.97 2.31 6.82
C SER A 125 -3.91 1.32 7.53
N ALA A 126 -4.57 0.42 6.82
CA ALA A 126 -5.50 -0.60 7.34
C ALA A 126 -6.67 -0.10 8.21
N GLY A 127 -6.83 1.20 8.43
CA GLY A 127 -7.79 1.77 9.38
C GLY A 127 -7.27 1.92 10.81
N VAL A 128 -5.96 1.79 11.06
CA VAL A 128 -5.38 2.19 12.36
C VAL A 128 -5.46 3.72 12.53
N ASP A 129 -5.29 4.21 13.76
CA ASP A 129 -5.22 5.65 14.02
C ASP A 129 -3.94 6.27 13.43
N PHE A 130 -3.92 7.61 13.34
CA PHE A 130 -2.79 8.33 12.76
C PHE A 130 -1.46 8.05 13.48
N GLY A 131 -1.47 7.94 14.81
CA GLY A 131 -0.25 7.75 15.59
C GLY A 131 0.42 6.41 15.26
N LEU A 132 -0.37 5.34 15.22
CA LEU A 132 0.11 4.03 14.79
C LEU A 132 0.55 4.04 13.33
N PHE A 133 -0.24 4.61 12.42
CA PHE A 133 0.14 4.63 11.00
C PHE A 133 1.42 5.43 10.74
N TYR A 134 1.63 6.54 11.47
CA TYR A 134 2.87 7.32 11.40
C TYR A 134 4.08 6.46 11.79
N GLN A 135 3.97 5.66 12.85
CA GLN A 135 5.03 4.73 13.26
C GLN A 135 5.26 3.64 12.22
N GLU A 136 4.19 3.04 11.67
CA GLU A 136 4.29 2.04 10.61
C GLU A 136 5.01 2.57 9.36
N VAL A 137 4.69 3.81 8.95
CA VAL A 137 5.37 4.47 7.81
C VAL A 137 6.84 4.73 8.13
N GLU A 138 7.18 5.21 9.33
CA GLU A 138 8.57 5.43 9.73
C GLU A 138 9.40 4.14 9.67
N ILE A 139 8.86 3.04 10.22
CA ILE A 139 9.52 1.73 10.21
C ILE A 139 9.67 1.21 8.77
N ALA A 140 8.61 1.28 7.97
CA ALA A 140 8.64 0.80 6.59
C ALA A 140 9.63 1.59 5.71
N CYS A 141 9.79 2.89 5.94
CA CYS A 141 10.80 3.71 5.26
C CYS A 141 12.23 3.25 5.54
N GLN A 142 12.50 2.80 6.76
CA GLN A 142 13.83 2.25 7.11
C GLN A 142 14.13 0.89 6.46
N ALA A 143 13.16 0.31 5.75
CA ALA A 143 13.21 -1.06 5.27
C ALA A 143 12.94 -1.20 3.75
N GLY A 144 12.88 -0.10 3.00
CA GLY A 144 12.83 -0.13 1.53
C GLY A 144 11.51 0.30 0.88
N VAL A 145 10.48 0.67 1.66
CA VAL A 145 9.20 1.13 1.08
C VAL A 145 9.40 2.37 0.20
N SER A 146 8.62 2.49 -0.87
CA SER A 146 8.66 3.64 -1.78
C SER A 146 7.65 4.75 -1.46
N GLY A 147 6.91 4.60 -0.36
CA GLY A 147 5.95 5.60 0.11
C GLY A 147 4.76 4.99 0.81
N PHE A 148 3.66 5.73 0.89
CA PHE A 148 2.45 5.30 1.57
C PHE A 148 1.21 5.61 0.71
N LEU A 149 0.17 4.81 0.88
CA LEU A 149 -1.17 5.09 0.37
C LEU A 149 -2.17 4.94 1.53
N GLY A 150 -2.22 5.99 2.35
CA GLY A 150 -3.07 6.10 3.53
C GLY A 150 -4.41 6.76 3.22
N GLY A 151 -5.46 6.35 3.92
CA GLY A 151 -6.80 6.95 3.81
C GLY A 151 -7.33 7.26 5.20
N ARG A 152 -8.07 6.31 5.78
CA ARG A 152 -8.73 6.44 7.09
C ARG A 152 -7.83 7.00 8.20
N ALA A 153 -6.58 6.53 8.31
CA ALA A 153 -5.66 7.04 9.34
C ALA A 153 -5.38 8.55 9.24
N ILE A 154 -5.61 9.15 8.07
CA ILE A 154 -5.37 10.58 7.83
C ILE A 154 -6.63 11.40 8.18
N TRP A 155 -7.82 10.93 7.77
CA TRP A 155 -9.03 11.77 7.74
C TRP A 155 -10.30 11.16 8.37
N GLN A 156 -10.29 9.94 8.90
CA GLN A 156 -11.52 9.25 9.31
C GLN A 156 -12.33 10.00 10.37
N GLU A 157 -11.69 10.76 11.25
CA GLU A 157 -12.38 11.50 12.31
C GLU A 157 -13.31 12.57 11.74
N ALA A 158 -13.00 13.10 10.55
CA ALA A 158 -13.86 14.05 9.84
C ALA A 158 -15.23 13.47 9.51
N MET A 159 -15.36 12.14 9.41
CA MET A 159 -16.64 11.48 9.11
C MET A 159 -17.61 11.49 10.30
N TYR A 160 -17.12 11.80 11.50
CA TYR A 160 -17.93 11.93 12.71
C TYR A 160 -18.23 13.40 13.08
N ILE A 161 -17.79 14.36 12.25
CA ILE A 161 -18.07 15.79 12.45
C ILE A 161 -19.29 16.13 11.61
N ASP A 162 -20.43 16.40 12.25
CA ASP A 162 -21.69 16.68 11.55
C ASP A 162 -21.68 18.04 10.84
N ASP A 163 -21.15 19.08 11.49
CA ASP A 163 -21.08 20.42 10.91
C ASP A 163 -20.07 20.48 9.74
N GLU A 164 -20.53 20.96 8.59
CA GLU A 164 -19.73 21.02 7.37
C GLU A 164 -18.52 21.93 7.52
N ARG A 165 -18.66 23.08 8.20
CA ARG A 165 -17.56 24.05 8.35
C ARG A 165 -16.50 23.50 9.28
N GLU A 166 -16.89 22.88 10.38
CA GLU A 166 -15.97 22.18 11.28
C GLU A 166 -15.27 21.02 10.58
N ARG A 167 -15.98 20.26 9.74
CA ARG A 167 -15.41 19.16 8.96
C ARG A 167 -14.36 19.66 7.96
N VAL A 168 -14.67 20.73 7.23
CA VAL A 168 -13.72 21.37 6.29
C VAL A 168 -12.52 21.95 7.05
N GLN A 169 -12.75 22.58 8.21
CA GLN A 169 -11.68 23.08 9.07
C GLN A 169 -10.77 21.95 9.55
N TYR A 170 -11.33 20.82 9.99
CA TYR A 170 -10.55 19.65 10.40
C TYR A 170 -9.70 19.09 9.24
N LEU A 171 -10.29 18.93 8.05
CA LEU A 171 -9.58 18.41 6.88
C LEU A 171 -8.46 19.35 6.42
N SER A 172 -8.70 20.66 6.42
CA SER A 172 -7.72 21.67 5.99
C SER A 172 -6.62 21.95 7.03
N THR A 173 -6.81 21.54 8.29
CA THR A 173 -5.82 21.67 9.36
C THR A 173 -5.22 20.33 9.74
N VAL A 174 -5.93 19.52 10.52
CA VAL A 174 -5.46 18.23 11.03
C VAL A 174 -5.17 17.25 9.90
N GLY A 175 -6.09 17.10 8.94
CA GLY A 175 -5.89 16.21 7.78
C GLY A 175 -4.67 16.61 6.94
N ALA A 176 -4.56 17.90 6.63
CA ALA A 176 -3.44 18.46 5.87
C ALA A 176 -2.09 18.33 6.62
N ASP A 177 -2.04 18.62 7.92
CA ASP A 177 -0.85 18.45 8.75
C ASP A 177 -0.39 16.99 8.80
N ARG A 178 -1.32 16.06 8.99
CA ARG A 178 -1.04 14.62 8.98
C ARG A 178 -0.43 14.17 7.66
N LEU A 179 -0.99 14.62 6.53
CA LEU A 179 -0.43 14.31 5.22
C LEU A 179 0.98 14.89 5.07
N LYS A 180 1.18 16.16 5.45
CA LYS A 180 2.48 16.82 5.42
C LYS A 180 3.53 16.05 6.21
N ARG A 181 3.20 15.63 7.44
CA ARG A 181 4.09 14.86 8.31
C ARG A 181 4.48 13.49 7.73
N LEU A 182 3.53 12.78 7.13
CA LEU A 182 3.82 11.52 6.43
C LEU A 182 4.69 11.74 5.19
N THR A 183 4.43 12.81 4.44
CA THR A 183 5.27 13.22 3.29
C THR A 183 6.69 13.55 3.74
N GLU A 184 6.88 14.28 4.84
CA GLU A 184 8.21 14.61 5.37
C GLU A 184 9.02 13.36 5.72
N ILE A 185 8.41 12.35 6.35
CA ILE A 185 9.07 11.07 6.60
C ILE A 185 9.43 10.39 5.28
N ALA A 186 8.46 10.22 4.39
CA ALA A 186 8.66 9.50 3.13
C ALA A 186 9.74 10.18 2.27
N SER A 187 9.72 11.50 2.16
CA SER A 187 10.74 12.26 1.43
C SER A 187 12.14 12.12 2.02
N ARG A 188 12.25 11.87 3.33
CA ARG A 188 13.55 11.73 4.00
C ARG A 188 14.09 10.31 3.97
N TYR A 189 13.23 9.31 4.10
CA TYR A 189 13.65 7.94 4.39
C TYR A 189 13.13 6.88 3.41
N ALA A 190 12.08 7.15 2.62
CA ALA A 190 11.60 6.17 1.66
C ALA A 190 12.58 6.01 0.49
N VAL A 191 12.54 4.84 -0.14
CA VAL A 191 13.40 4.53 -1.30
C VAL A 191 12.69 4.96 -2.59
N PRO A 192 13.30 5.81 -3.43
CA PRO A 192 12.71 6.17 -4.72
C PRO A 192 12.37 4.92 -5.54
N TRP A 193 11.14 4.84 -6.05
CA TRP A 193 10.58 3.64 -6.69
C TRP A 193 11.47 3.04 -7.80
N TYR A 194 12.15 3.90 -8.56
CA TYR A 194 12.99 3.49 -9.69
C TYR A 194 14.24 2.72 -9.25
N GLN A 195 14.72 2.91 -8.01
CA GLN A 195 15.87 2.16 -7.50
C GLN A 195 15.55 0.67 -7.35
N LYS A 196 14.29 0.31 -7.04
CA LYS A 196 13.84 -1.09 -6.99
C LYS A 196 13.97 -1.79 -8.34
N LEU A 197 13.86 -1.02 -9.43
CA LEU A 197 14.01 -1.49 -10.80
C LEU A 197 15.46 -1.43 -11.29
N GLY A 198 16.42 -1.07 -10.42
CA GLY A 198 17.83 -0.92 -10.79
C GLY A 198 18.14 0.31 -11.64
N LEU A 199 17.21 1.28 -11.71
CA LEU A 199 17.37 2.50 -12.50
C LEU A 199 17.94 3.63 -11.66
N ALA A 200 18.50 4.63 -12.33
CA ALA A 200 18.92 5.91 -11.80
C ALA A 200 18.01 7.04 -12.29
N ALA A 201 17.95 8.14 -11.53
CA ALA A 201 17.06 9.25 -11.82
C ALA A 201 17.26 9.88 -13.22
N HIS A 202 18.50 9.85 -13.74
CA HIS A 202 18.83 10.40 -15.06
C HIS A 202 18.38 9.51 -16.23
N GLU A 203 18.00 8.24 -15.96
CA GLU A 203 17.46 7.32 -16.96
C GLU A 203 15.95 7.50 -17.16
N LEU A 204 15.29 8.24 -16.27
CA LEU A 204 13.86 8.51 -16.35
C LEU A 204 13.55 9.54 -17.43
N ALA A 205 12.49 9.27 -18.20
CA ALA A 205 11.99 10.24 -19.17
C ALA A 205 11.54 11.52 -18.47
N TYR A 206 12.02 12.67 -18.97
CA TYR A 206 11.52 13.96 -18.50
C TYR A 206 10.04 14.11 -18.86
N THR A 207 9.20 14.26 -17.84
CA THR A 207 7.78 14.57 -18.00
C THR A 207 7.54 15.98 -17.47
N SER A 208 6.95 16.86 -18.29
CA SER A 208 6.63 18.21 -17.83
C SER A 208 5.61 18.13 -16.69
N GLY A 209 5.67 19.04 -15.71
CA GLY A 209 4.62 19.12 -14.67
C GLY A 209 3.22 19.46 -15.23
N LYS A 210 3.13 19.72 -16.54
CA LYS A 210 1.90 19.99 -17.29
C LYS A 210 1.58 18.88 -18.29
N TRP A 211 2.22 17.71 -18.20
CA TRP A 211 2.04 16.63 -19.17
C TRP A 211 0.57 16.29 -19.43
N TYR A 212 -0.26 16.29 -18.39
CA TYR A 212 -1.70 16.01 -18.47
C TYR A 212 -2.53 17.10 -19.18
N LYS A 213 -1.94 18.28 -19.46
CA LYS A 213 -2.53 19.36 -20.26
C LYS A 213 -1.98 19.42 -21.68
N GLU A 214 -0.82 18.82 -21.91
CA GLU A 214 -0.04 18.94 -23.15
C GLU A 214 -0.09 17.67 -24.01
N TYR A 215 -0.63 16.56 -23.47
CA TYR A 215 -0.82 15.26 -24.14
C TYR A 215 -2.18 15.15 -24.84
#